data_AF-A0A538IXU8-F1
#
_entry.id   AF-A0A538IXU8-F1
#
_cell.length_a   1.000
_cell.length_b   1.000
_cell.length_c   1.000
_cell.angle_alpha   90.00
_cell.angle_beta   90.00
_cell.angle_gamma   90.00
#
_symmetry.space_group_name_H-M   'P 1'
#
loop_
_entity.id
_entity.type
_entity.pdbx_description
1 polymer ?
#
loop_
_entity_poly.entity_id
_entity_poly.type
_entity_poly.pdbx_seq_one_letter_code
_entity_poly.pdbx_strand_id
1 'polypeptide(L)'
;MTGFLALEDGTVFRGDSVAAEGFAVGEAVFTTAMTGYQEVVTDPSFAEQLVCFTAPMIGNYGVAEGRSESARPHARAVLMREARGPAWTDWLHERGIVALSGIDTRSLVLKLREAGAMRAVTVAGAGSAEQAISV
;
A
#
# COMPACT_ATOMS: atom_id res chain seq x y z
N MET A 1 8.82 13.20 2.45
CA MET A 1 7.38 12.88 2.28
C MET A 1 6.96 13.23 0.87
N THR A 2 6.95 12.24 0.01
CA THR A 2 6.62 12.34 -1.42
C THR A 2 5.30 11.64 -1.76
N GLY A 3 4.48 11.28 -0.77
CA GLY A 3 3.17 10.69 -1.01
C GLY A 3 2.27 10.69 0.22
N PHE A 4 1.02 10.29 0.04
CA PHE A 4 0.05 10.17 1.13
C PHE A 4 -1.08 9.20 0.78
N LEU A 5 -1.72 8.66 1.82
CA LEU A 5 -3.01 7.99 1.79
C LEU A 5 -4.05 8.94 2.38
N ALA A 6 -5.14 9.17 1.67
CA ALA A 6 -6.31 9.88 2.19
C ALA A 6 -7.50 8.92 2.25
N LEU A 7 -8.17 8.87 3.39
CA LEU A 7 -9.39 8.09 3.62
C LEU A 7 -10.63 8.94 3.33
N GLU A 8 -11.76 8.31 3.02
CA GLU A 8 -13.02 9.00 2.71
C GLU A 8 -13.56 9.86 3.85
N ASP A 9 -13.11 9.65 5.09
CA ASP A 9 -13.47 10.48 6.24
C ASP A 9 -12.59 11.73 6.40
N GLY A 10 -11.67 11.96 5.45
CA GLY A 10 -10.75 13.09 5.43
C GLY A 10 -9.44 12.87 6.18
N THR A 11 -9.24 11.72 6.83
CA THR A 11 -7.98 11.40 7.51
C THR A 11 -6.86 11.18 6.50
N VAL A 12 -5.70 11.80 6.73
CA VAL A 12 -4.53 11.70 5.84
C VAL A 12 -3.33 11.11 6.56
N PHE A 13 -2.74 10.06 5.99
CA PHE A 13 -1.47 9.48 6.40
C PHE A 13 -0.40 9.81 5.37
N ARG A 14 0.63 10.55 5.78
CA ARG A 14 1.73 10.92 4.90
C ARG A 14 2.84 9.87 4.95
N GLY A 15 3.51 9.67 3.82
CA GLY A 15 4.64 8.76 3.69
C GLY A 15 5.60 9.20 2.59
N ASP A 16 6.51 8.29 2.25
CA ASP A 16 7.43 8.43 1.13
C ASP A 16 7.03 7.45 0.02
N SER A 17 6.91 7.96 -1.20
CA SER A 17 6.77 7.15 -2.41
C SER A 17 8.05 6.33 -2.58
N VAL A 18 7.90 5.02 -2.72
CA VAL A 18 9.04 4.10 -2.89
C VAL A 18 8.93 3.20 -4.11
N ALA A 19 7.86 3.30 -4.91
CA ALA A 19 7.65 2.43 -6.08
C ALA A 19 7.12 3.24 -7.28
N ALA A 20 6.01 2.84 -7.90
CA ALA A 20 5.45 3.57 -9.04
C ALA A 20 4.86 4.92 -8.60
N GLU A 21 5.08 5.95 -9.42
CA GLU A 21 4.46 7.26 -9.28
C GLU A 21 2.99 7.24 -9.76
N GLY A 22 2.20 8.22 -9.33
CA GLY A 22 0.79 8.36 -9.72
C GLY A 22 -0.15 8.19 -8.54
N PHE A 23 -1.32 7.58 -8.76
CA PHE A 23 -2.30 7.36 -7.71
C PHE A 23 -3.06 6.05 -7.88
N ALA A 24 -3.59 5.55 -6.78
CA ALA A 24 -4.44 4.38 -6.73
C ALA A 24 -5.66 4.67 -5.85
N VAL A 25 -6.84 4.38 -6.37
CA VAL A 25 -8.10 4.41 -5.62
C VAL A 25 -8.51 2.98 -5.32
N GLY A 26 -9.07 2.76 -4.14
CA GLY A 26 -9.58 1.46 -3.72
C GLY A 26 -10.10 1.47 -2.29
N GLU A 27 -10.40 0.29 -1.78
CA GLU A 27 -10.73 0.09 -0.37
C GLU A 27 -9.45 -0.10 0.45
N ALA A 28 -9.24 0.73 1.46
CA ALA A 28 -8.16 0.59 2.42
C ALA A 28 -8.45 -0.57 3.37
N VAL A 29 -7.61 -1.60 3.29
CA VAL A 29 -7.68 -2.80 4.12
C VAL A 29 -6.36 -3.01 4.85
N PHE A 30 -6.35 -3.92 5.82
CA PHE A 30 -5.10 -4.33 6.46
C PHE A 30 -4.98 -5.83 6.56
N THR A 31 -3.73 -6.30 6.61
CA THR A 31 -3.40 -7.70 6.88
C THR A 31 -2.42 -7.82 8.04
N THR A 32 -2.65 -8.81 8.89
CA THR A 32 -1.77 -9.17 10.01
C THR A 32 -0.65 -10.14 9.62
N ALA A 33 -0.54 -10.46 8.32
CA ALA A 33 0.52 -11.31 7.82
C ALA A 33 1.90 -10.68 8.11
N MET A 34 2.76 -11.42 8.82
CA MET A 34 4.12 -10.98 9.13
C MET A 34 5.13 -11.35 8.03
N THR A 35 4.72 -12.25 7.14
CA THR A 35 5.46 -12.74 5.97
C THR A 35 4.48 -12.96 4.81
N GLY A 36 4.99 -13.28 3.62
CA GLY A 36 4.17 -13.53 2.45
C GLY A 36 3.67 -12.27 1.75
N TYR A 37 4.46 -11.18 1.73
CA TYR A 37 3.99 -9.91 1.14
C TYR A 37 3.84 -9.98 -0.38
N GLN A 38 4.62 -10.83 -1.07
CA GLN A 38 4.52 -10.99 -2.52
C GLN A 38 3.25 -11.76 -2.89
N GLU A 39 2.95 -12.82 -2.13
CA GLU A 39 1.75 -13.65 -2.20
C GLU A 39 0.53 -12.77 -2.01
N VAL A 40 0.48 -11.99 -0.91
CA VAL A 40 -0.62 -11.06 -0.61
C VAL A 40 -0.85 -10.07 -1.75
N VAL A 41 0.21 -9.46 -2.30
CA VAL A 41 0.06 -8.47 -3.38
C VAL A 41 -0.40 -9.10 -4.70
N THR A 42 -0.14 -10.39 -4.90
CA THR A 42 -0.53 -11.14 -6.12
C THR A 42 -1.79 -11.98 -5.97
N ASP A 43 -2.36 -12.09 -4.77
CA ASP A 43 -3.61 -12.79 -4.53
C ASP A 43 -4.79 -12.01 -5.16
N PRO A 44 -5.57 -12.62 -6.07
CA PRO A 44 -6.73 -12.00 -6.71
C PRO A 44 -7.77 -11.42 -5.75
N SER A 45 -7.82 -11.90 -4.51
CA SER A 45 -8.75 -11.44 -3.47
C SER A 45 -8.50 -9.98 -3.05
N PHE A 46 -7.29 -9.45 -3.29
CA PHE A 46 -6.95 -8.04 -3.02
C PHE A 46 -7.21 -7.11 -4.21
N ALA A 47 -7.97 -7.56 -5.22
CA ALA A 47 -8.40 -6.69 -6.30
C ALA A 47 -9.14 -5.46 -5.75
N GLU A 48 -8.87 -4.29 -6.34
CA GLU A 48 -9.48 -3.01 -5.94
C GLU A 48 -9.14 -2.54 -4.51
N GLN A 49 -8.17 -3.16 -3.83
CA GLN A 49 -7.79 -2.83 -2.46
C GLN A 49 -6.42 -2.15 -2.35
N LEU A 50 -6.29 -1.27 -1.35
CA LEU A 50 -5.04 -0.64 -0.92
C LEU A 50 -4.59 -1.34 0.37
N VAL A 51 -3.55 -2.16 0.28
CA VAL A 51 -3.20 -3.12 1.35
C VAL A 51 -2.20 -2.49 2.32
N CYS A 52 -2.61 -2.34 3.58
CA CYS A 52 -1.75 -1.97 4.69
C CYS A 52 -1.21 -3.21 5.42
N PHE A 53 0.11 -3.34 5.51
CA PHE A 53 0.73 -4.39 6.30
C PHE A 53 0.92 -3.93 7.75
N THR A 54 0.51 -4.76 8.72
CA THR A 54 0.82 -4.48 10.13
C THR A 54 2.28 -4.80 10.47
N ALA A 55 2.93 -5.68 9.70
CA ALA A 55 4.34 -5.99 9.93
C ALA A 55 5.20 -4.73 9.67
N PRO A 56 6.13 -4.38 10.58
CA PRO A 56 6.82 -3.10 10.51
C PRO A 56 7.78 -3.01 9.31
N MET A 57 8.35 -4.13 8.89
CA MET A 57 9.33 -4.23 7.80
C MET A 57 8.77 -5.09 6.68
N ILE A 58 8.63 -4.53 5.49
CA ILE A 58 8.13 -5.24 4.29
C ILE A 58 9.18 -5.14 3.19
N GLY A 59 9.48 -6.25 2.51
CA GLY A 59 10.58 -6.34 1.53
C GLY A 59 11.88 -6.94 2.09
N ASN A 60 11.91 -7.32 3.37
CA ASN A 60 13.12 -7.75 4.08
C ASN A 60 13.79 -9.02 3.53
N TYR A 61 13.09 -9.83 2.73
CA TYR A 61 13.65 -10.98 2.02
C TYR A 61 13.52 -10.87 0.49
N GLY A 62 13.31 -9.67 -0.04
CA GLY A 62 13.22 -9.40 -1.48
C GLY A 62 12.02 -10.09 -2.15
N VAL A 63 12.18 -10.48 -3.41
CA VAL A 63 11.16 -11.20 -4.18
C VAL A 63 11.72 -12.52 -4.68
N ALA A 64 10.87 -13.53 -4.84
CA ALA A 64 11.29 -14.84 -5.30
C ALA A 64 10.33 -15.39 -6.38
N GLU A 65 10.91 -16.11 -7.34
CA GLU A 65 10.14 -16.83 -8.34
C GLU A 65 9.29 -17.93 -7.66
N GLY A 66 8.08 -18.17 -8.17
CA GLY A 66 7.16 -19.17 -7.62
C GLY A 66 6.47 -18.77 -6.30
N ARG A 67 6.66 -17.54 -5.80
CA ARG A 67 5.93 -16.99 -4.64
C ARG A 67 4.75 -16.10 -5.02
N SER A 68 4.46 -15.95 -6.31
CA SER A 68 3.27 -15.22 -6.75
C SER A 68 2.08 -16.17 -6.83
N GLU A 69 0.96 -15.79 -6.20
CA GLU A 69 -0.30 -16.56 -6.21
C GLU A 69 -1.08 -16.42 -7.52
N SER A 70 -0.65 -15.48 -8.37
CA SER A 70 -1.19 -15.31 -9.72
C SER A 70 -0.16 -14.69 -10.66
N ALA A 71 -0.55 -14.54 -11.93
CA ALA A 71 0.33 -14.01 -12.99
C ALA A 71 0.67 -12.52 -12.82
N ARG A 72 -0.05 -11.77 -11.98
CA ARG A 72 0.14 -10.32 -11.81
C ARG A 72 -0.21 -9.86 -10.39
N PRO A 73 0.24 -8.67 -9.96
CA PRO A 73 -0.35 -8.03 -8.79
C PRO A 73 -1.84 -7.75 -8.98
N HIS A 74 -2.59 -7.86 -7.89
CA HIS A 74 -4.01 -7.53 -7.83
C HIS A 74 -4.30 -6.38 -6.86
N ALA A 75 -3.51 -6.26 -5.78
CA ALA A 75 -3.53 -5.08 -4.91
C ALA A 75 -3.22 -3.82 -5.73
N ARG A 76 -3.97 -2.75 -5.46
CA ARG A 76 -3.84 -1.45 -6.16
C ARG A 76 -2.74 -0.58 -5.58
N ALA A 77 -2.47 -0.72 -4.28
CA ALA A 77 -1.37 -0.06 -3.60
C ALA A 77 -0.87 -0.86 -2.39
N VAL A 78 0.36 -0.56 -1.96
CA VAL A 78 1.00 -1.17 -0.80
C VAL A 78 1.40 -0.11 0.21
N LEU A 79 0.92 -0.22 1.44
CA LEU A 79 1.15 0.74 2.53
C LEU A 79 1.99 0.07 3.63
N MET A 80 3.14 0.66 3.94
CA MET A 80 4.16 0.05 4.80
C MET A 80 4.65 1.05 5.85
N ARG A 81 5.01 0.51 7.01
CA ARG A 81 5.75 1.29 8.01
C ARG A 81 7.19 1.52 7.56
N GLU A 82 7.88 0.48 7.13
CA GLU A 82 9.23 0.53 6.59
C GLU A 82 9.37 -0.43 5.40
N ALA A 83 9.57 0.12 4.21
CA ALA A 83 9.99 -0.66 3.05
C ALA A 83 11.48 -1.03 3.17
N ARG A 84 11.82 -2.28 2.88
CA ARG A 84 13.17 -2.83 3.00
C ARG A 84 13.66 -3.35 1.66
N GLY A 85 14.83 -2.87 1.26
CA GLY A 85 15.57 -3.39 0.11
C GLY A 85 14.99 -3.00 -1.26
N PRO A 86 15.85 -2.71 -2.25
CA PRO A 86 15.40 -2.30 -3.58
C PRO A 86 14.66 -3.42 -4.32
N ALA A 87 15.01 -4.69 -4.07
CA ALA A 87 14.38 -5.83 -4.75
C ALA A 87 12.85 -5.87 -4.65
N TRP A 88 12.27 -5.45 -3.52
CA TRP A 88 10.82 -5.37 -3.36
C TRP A 88 10.23 -4.12 -4.01
N THR A 89 10.83 -2.96 -3.76
CA THR A 89 10.33 -1.68 -4.26
C THR A 89 10.43 -1.57 -5.78
N ASP A 90 11.52 -2.08 -6.36
CA ASP A 90 11.73 -2.11 -7.80
C ASP A 90 10.75 -3.08 -8.46
N TRP A 91 10.50 -4.25 -7.86
CA TRP A 91 9.51 -5.21 -8.37
C TRP A 91 8.08 -4.62 -8.41
N LEU A 92 7.71 -3.83 -7.39
CA LEU A 92 6.46 -3.08 -7.36
C LEU A 92 6.44 -1.98 -8.44
N HIS A 93 7.53 -1.23 -8.58
CA HIS A 93 7.67 -0.17 -9.57
C HIS A 93 7.52 -0.70 -11.01
N GLU A 94 8.23 -1.78 -11.34
CA GLU A 94 8.15 -2.46 -12.64
C GLU A 94 6.72 -2.93 -13.00
N ARG A 95 5.88 -3.15 -11.99
CA ARG A 95 4.48 -3.59 -12.15
C ARG A 95 3.48 -2.45 -12.03
N GLY A 96 3.94 -1.21 -11.91
CA GLY A 96 3.10 -0.03 -11.81
C GLY A 96 2.32 0.05 -10.48
N ILE A 97 2.81 -0.60 -9.42
CA ILE A 97 2.14 -0.55 -8.11
C ILE A 97 2.64 0.64 -7.29
N VAL A 98 1.69 1.48 -6.88
CA VAL A 98 1.94 2.59 -5.96
C VAL A 98 2.26 2.03 -4.58
N ALA A 99 3.34 2.49 -3.96
CA ALA A 99 3.72 2.04 -2.63
C ALA A 99 4.26 3.16 -1.76
N LEU A 100 3.78 3.21 -0.51
CA LEU A 100 4.21 4.19 0.48
C LEU A 100 4.93 3.51 1.64
N SER A 101 6.10 4.05 1.99
CA SER A 101 6.83 3.74 3.22
C SER A 101 6.64 4.87 4.25
N GLY A 102 6.95 4.62 5.52
CA GLY A 102 6.89 5.62 6.59
C GLY A 102 5.48 5.91 7.12
N ILE A 103 4.46 5.20 6.63
CA ILE A 103 3.08 5.34 7.12
C ILE A 103 3.01 4.91 8.58
N ASP A 104 2.26 5.64 9.41
CA ASP A 104 1.87 5.14 10.73
C ASP A 104 0.79 4.06 10.57
N THR A 105 1.23 2.86 10.19
CA THR A 105 0.35 1.72 9.93
C THR A 105 -0.43 1.30 11.17
N ARG A 106 0.08 1.57 12.38
CA ARG A 106 -0.64 1.24 13.62
C ARG A 106 -1.87 2.12 13.78
N SER A 107 -1.72 3.42 13.61
CA SER A 107 -2.85 4.37 13.67
C SER A 107 -3.86 4.10 12.55
N LEU A 108 -3.40 3.79 11.34
CA LEU A 108 -4.26 3.39 10.23
C LEU A 108 -5.06 2.12 10.55
N VAL A 109 -4.41 1.07 11.05
CA VAL A 109 -5.07 -0.21 11.36
C VAL A 109 -6.09 -0.08 12.48
N LEU A 110 -5.78 0.68 13.54
CA LEU A 110 -6.74 0.96 14.61
C LEU A 110 -8.00 1.61 14.06
N LYS A 111 -7.83 2.58 13.16
CA LYS A 111 -8.92 3.29 12.52
C LYS A 111 -9.78 2.37 11.64
N LEU A 112 -9.16 1.57 10.77
CA LEU A 112 -9.86 0.60 9.93
C LEU A 112 -10.56 -0.49 10.76
N ARG A 113 -10.01 -0.84 11.92
CA ARG A 113 -10.63 -1.81 12.83
C ARG A 113 -11.87 -1.25 13.54
N GLU A 114 -11.87 0.04 13.87
CA GLU A 114 -12.99 0.71 14.56
C GLU A 114 -14.13 1.07 13.60
N ALA A 115 -13.79 1.57 12.41
CA ALA A 115 -14.77 2.08 11.46
C ALA A 115 -15.08 1.13 10.29
N GLY A 116 -14.33 0.04 10.16
CA GLY A 116 -14.40 -0.85 9.01
C GLY A 116 -13.48 -0.43 7.87
N ALA A 117 -13.51 -1.21 6.78
CA ALA A 117 -12.81 -0.87 5.56
C ALA A 117 -13.39 0.43 4.96
N MET A 118 -12.53 1.27 4.40
CA MET A 118 -12.90 2.61 3.93
C MET A 118 -12.44 2.81 2.50
N ARG A 119 -13.20 3.56 1.71
CA ARG A 119 -12.68 4.06 0.42
C ARG A 119 -11.53 5.02 0.69
N ALA A 120 -10.52 4.94 -0.17
CA ALA A 120 -9.31 5.73 -0.02
C ALA A 120 -8.62 5.96 -1.36
N VAL A 121 -7.74 6.95 -1.36
CA VAL A 121 -6.81 7.24 -2.44
C VAL A 121 -5.39 7.32 -1.90
N THR A 122 -4.48 6.59 -2.53
CA THR A 122 -3.03 6.70 -2.29
C THR A 122 -2.41 7.45 -3.45
N VAL A 123 -1.58 8.45 -3.15
CA VAL A 123 -0.85 9.25 -4.13
C VAL A 123 0.65 9.12 -3.87
N ALA A 124 1.39 8.79 -4.93
CA ALA A 124 2.84 8.83 -5.01
C ALA A 124 3.25 9.96 -5.97
N GLY A 125 3.99 10.93 -5.44
CA GLY A 125 4.45 12.12 -6.17
C GLY A 125 3.88 13.43 -5.61
N ALA A 126 4.11 14.52 -6.34
CA ALA A 126 3.66 15.87 -5.99
C ALA A 126 2.16 16.09 -6.27
N GLY A 127 1.28 15.37 -5.54
CA GLY A 127 -0.16 15.61 -5.55
C GLY A 127 -0.62 16.42 -4.32
N SER A 128 -1.71 17.18 -4.46
CA SER A 128 -2.37 17.84 -3.32
C SER A 128 -3.39 16.90 -2.68
N ALA A 129 -3.33 16.73 -1.36
CA ALA A 129 -4.28 15.90 -0.60
C ALA A 129 -5.72 16.41 -0.66
N GLU A 130 -5.91 17.72 -0.74
CA GLU A 130 -7.23 18.35 -0.80
C GLU A 130 -7.95 18.07 -2.14
N GLN A 131 -7.19 17.89 -3.23
CA GLN A 131 -7.72 17.54 -4.54
C GLN A 131 -8.04 16.05 -4.68
N ALA A 132 -7.44 15.21 -3.84
CA ALA A 132 -7.61 13.77 -3.91
C ALA A 132 -8.88 13.29 -3.17
N ILE A 133 -9.31 14.01 -2.12
CA ILE A 133 -10.50 13.68 -1.31
C ILE A 133 -11.81 14.06 -2.00
N SER A 134 -11.78 14.91 -3.03
CA SER A 134 -12.97 15.39 -3.76
C SER A 134 -13.38 14.55 -4.98
N VAL A 135 -12.72 13.40 -5.20
CA VAL A 135 -12.98 12.44 -6.29
C VAL A 135 -13.60 11.17 -5.74
#